data_AF-A0AB34PI58-F1
#
_entry.id   AF-A0AB34PI58-F1
#
_cell.length_a   1.000
_cell.length_b   1.000
_cell.length_c   1.000
_cell.angle_alpha   90.00
_cell.angle_beta   90.00
_cell.angle_gamma   90.00
#
_symmetry.space_group_name_H-M   'P 1'
#
loop_
_entity.id
_entity.type
_entity.pdbx_description
1 polymer ?
#
loop_
_entity_poly.entity_id
_entity_poly.type
_entity_poly.pdbx_seq_one_letter_code
_entity_poly.pdbx_strand_id
1 'polypeptide(L)'
;IVEENSFSISTYIAIEANNWYFSLGKIFGRYKRSIEFHKATKHMAQALLLGWDELAINYGRLLIRMLYGKQYEGWHPAYKHPWFMLEIFCKWQKIELDYSKLNYPKDMGVYIEALKCWDTTDTTLLAKIINDLTDFHIAESDENEYEDRTPDFPSSDYFIFPIEILLWLNIRQRIGLPDYTPDNELMNMPINNWHTQQTEIPRIEIIEQAKQKLLQDCPKISFEL
;
A
#
# COMPACT_ATOMS: atom_id res chain seq x y z
N ILE A 1 -16.62 11.75 20.30
CA ILE A 1 -17.03 11.05 19.06
C ILE A 1 -16.21 11.69 17.94
N VAL A 2 -14.97 11.24 17.79
CA VAL A 2 -14.11 11.63 16.67
C VAL A 2 -14.14 10.42 15.73
N GLU A 3 -14.84 10.61 14.63
CA GLU A 3 -14.55 10.07 13.29
C GLU A 3 -14.32 8.55 13.14
N GLU A 4 -15.40 7.77 13.05
CA GLU A 4 -15.40 6.46 12.38
C GLU A 4 -15.07 6.54 10.86
N ASN A 5 -14.78 7.73 10.32
CA ASN A 5 -14.64 7.97 8.87
C ASN A 5 -13.31 8.64 8.45
N SER A 6 -12.38 8.95 9.36
CA SER A 6 -11.15 9.67 8.99
C SER A 6 -10.17 8.80 8.18
N PHE A 7 -10.07 7.52 8.52
CA PHE A 7 -9.21 6.55 7.83
C PHE A 7 -9.71 6.26 6.40
N SER A 8 -11.01 6.03 6.21
CA SER A 8 -11.64 5.90 4.89
C SER A 8 -11.53 7.19 4.08
N ILE A 9 -11.87 8.34 4.66
CA ILE A 9 -11.79 9.63 3.96
C ILE A 9 -10.35 9.93 3.49
N SER A 10 -9.35 9.78 4.38
CA SER A 10 -7.95 10.02 4.02
C SER A 10 -7.46 9.04 2.94
N THR A 11 -7.82 7.76 3.05
CA THR A 11 -7.52 6.75 2.03
C THR A 11 -8.09 7.14 0.68
N TYR A 12 -9.38 7.50 0.62
CA TYR A 12 -10.04 7.88 -0.61
C TYR A 12 -9.46 9.14 -1.24
N ILE A 13 -9.19 10.19 -0.44
CA ILE A 13 -8.57 11.43 -0.91
C ILE A 13 -7.21 11.14 -1.54
N ALA A 14 -6.37 10.32 -0.90
CA ALA A 14 -5.04 9.99 -1.42
C ALA A 14 -5.10 9.22 -2.76
N ILE A 15 -6.04 8.28 -2.89
CA ILE A 15 -6.27 7.53 -4.13
C ILE A 15 -6.70 8.47 -5.26
N GLU A 16 -7.69 9.33 -5.02
CA GLU A 16 -8.16 10.31 -6.00
C GLU A 16 -7.08 11.32 -6.40
N ALA A 17 -6.24 11.76 -5.45
CA ALA A 17 -5.14 12.67 -5.73
C ALA A 17 -4.15 12.07 -6.75
N ASN A 18 -3.79 10.79 -6.60
CA ASN A 18 -2.95 10.09 -7.57
C ASN A 18 -3.68 9.85 -8.91
N ASN A 19 -4.97 9.48 -8.89
CA ASN A 19 -5.78 9.32 -10.11
C ASN A 19 -5.76 10.60 -10.96
N TRP A 20 -5.98 11.75 -10.34
CA TRP A 20 -5.95 13.04 -11.02
C TRP A 20 -4.57 13.40 -11.55
N TYR A 21 -3.54 13.29 -10.72
CA TYR A 21 -2.18 13.66 -11.14
C TYR A 21 -1.66 12.77 -12.25
N PHE A 22 -1.99 11.47 -12.22
CA PHE A 22 -1.66 10.58 -13.32
C PHE A 22 -2.37 10.98 -14.61
N SER A 23 -3.68 11.23 -14.53
CA SER A 23 -4.52 11.62 -15.67
C SER A 23 -4.06 12.95 -16.29
N LEU A 24 -3.75 13.94 -15.47
CA LEU A 24 -3.13 15.19 -15.89
C LEU A 24 -1.74 14.96 -16.49
N GLY A 25 -0.94 14.09 -15.89
CA GLY A 25 0.40 13.74 -16.32
C GLY A 25 0.47 13.12 -17.71
N LYS A 26 -0.60 12.45 -18.17
CA LYS A 26 -0.73 11.95 -19.54
C LYS A 26 -0.83 13.06 -20.58
N ILE A 27 -1.39 14.20 -20.22
CA ILE A 27 -1.61 15.35 -21.13
C ILE A 27 -0.49 16.37 -20.98
N PHE A 28 -0.06 16.62 -19.74
CA PHE A 28 0.84 17.69 -19.37
C PHE A 28 2.10 17.13 -18.73
N GLY A 29 3.26 17.42 -19.35
CA GLY A 29 4.57 16.92 -18.92
C GLY A 29 4.88 17.16 -17.43
N ARG A 30 4.49 18.33 -16.90
CA ARG A 30 4.83 18.82 -15.55
C ARG A 30 4.22 18.02 -14.40
N TYR A 31 3.10 17.32 -14.61
CA TYR A 31 2.48 16.54 -13.54
C TYR A 31 3.11 15.15 -13.52
N LYS A 32 3.89 14.88 -12.46
CA LYS A 32 4.55 13.59 -12.25
C LYS A 32 3.78 12.72 -11.26
N ARG A 33 3.54 13.16 -10.02
CA ARG A 33 2.81 12.41 -8.99
C ARG A 33 2.23 13.36 -7.94
N SER A 34 1.22 12.90 -7.19
CA SER A 34 0.72 13.60 -6.01
C SER A 34 1.27 12.99 -4.72
N ILE A 35 1.23 11.66 -4.61
CA ILE A 35 1.64 10.91 -3.43
C ILE A 35 2.89 10.08 -3.78
N GLU A 36 3.88 10.12 -2.89
CA GLU A 36 5.09 9.29 -2.97
C GLU A 36 4.75 7.80 -2.95
N PHE A 37 5.53 6.98 -3.67
CA PHE A 37 5.20 5.56 -3.89
C PHE A 37 5.03 4.78 -2.57
N HIS A 38 5.92 4.96 -1.58
CA HIS A 38 5.81 4.31 -0.26
C HIS A 38 4.51 4.64 0.47
N LYS A 39 3.98 5.85 0.32
CA LYS A 39 2.68 6.22 0.89
C LYS A 39 1.56 5.62 0.04
N ALA A 40 1.69 5.68 -1.28
CA ALA A 40 0.66 5.20 -2.20
C ALA A 40 0.36 3.70 -2.04
N THR A 41 1.40 2.86 -1.84
CA THR A 41 1.22 1.43 -1.54
C THR A 41 0.50 1.17 -0.22
N LYS A 42 0.69 2.02 0.79
CA LYS A 42 -0.07 1.95 2.05
C LYS A 42 -1.56 2.21 1.82
N HIS A 43 -1.92 3.23 1.04
CA HIS A 43 -3.33 3.51 0.71
C HIS A 43 -3.98 2.38 -0.11
N MET A 44 -3.23 1.68 -0.96
CA MET A 44 -3.72 0.45 -1.62
C MET A 44 -4.06 -0.64 -0.59
N ALA A 45 -3.21 -0.85 0.42
CA ALA A 45 -3.50 -1.80 1.50
C ALA A 45 -4.68 -1.37 2.36
N GLN A 46 -4.75 -0.09 2.72
CA GLN A 46 -5.87 0.46 3.48
C GLN A 46 -7.20 0.25 2.75
N ALA A 47 -7.25 0.47 1.42
CA ALA A 47 -8.44 0.21 0.61
C ALA A 47 -8.86 -1.28 0.64
N LEU A 48 -7.91 -2.23 0.67
CA LEU A 48 -8.22 -3.65 0.84
C LEU A 48 -8.76 -3.97 2.24
N LEU A 49 -8.19 -3.38 3.30
CA LEU A 49 -8.68 -3.55 4.67
C LEU A 49 -10.10 -2.98 4.83
N LEU A 50 -10.40 -1.86 4.16
CA LEU A 50 -11.73 -1.25 4.13
C LEU A 50 -12.75 -2.06 3.30
N GLY A 51 -12.31 -3.00 2.48
CA GLY A 51 -13.17 -3.82 1.62
C GLY A 51 -13.51 -3.19 0.27
N TRP A 52 -12.71 -2.22 -0.17
CA TRP A 52 -12.87 -1.54 -1.46
C TRP A 52 -12.14 -2.28 -2.57
N ASP A 53 -12.44 -3.57 -2.74
CA ASP A 53 -11.65 -4.51 -3.54
C ASP A 53 -11.41 -4.04 -4.97
N GLU A 54 -12.47 -3.64 -5.67
CA GLU A 54 -12.38 -3.17 -7.06
C GLU A 54 -11.50 -1.91 -7.15
N LEU A 55 -11.73 -0.93 -6.26
CA LEU A 55 -10.95 0.29 -6.21
C LEU A 55 -9.48 -0.01 -5.90
N ALA A 56 -9.19 -0.88 -4.93
CA ALA A 56 -7.84 -1.23 -4.53
C ALA A 56 -7.08 -1.99 -5.63
N ILE A 57 -7.75 -2.90 -6.34
CA ILE A 57 -7.17 -3.63 -7.49
C ILE A 57 -6.85 -2.65 -8.63
N ASN A 58 -7.80 -1.79 -8.98
CA ASN A 58 -7.60 -0.79 -10.03
C ASN A 58 -6.49 0.19 -9.64
N TYR A 59 -6.45 0.60 -8.37
CA TYR A 59 -5.41 1.47 -7.85
C TYR A 59 -4.04 0.79 -7.83
N GLY A 60 -3.91 -0.45 -7.39
CA GLY A 60 -2.64 -1.19 -7.45
C GLY A 60 -2.11 -1.32 -8.88
N ARG A 61 -2.99 -1.58 -9.86
CA ARG A 61 -2.62 -1.55 -11.30
C ARG A 61 -2.21 -0.16 -11.77
N LEU A 62 -2.87 0.90 -11.30
CA LEU A 62 -2.43 2.28 -11.53
C LEU A 62 -1.04 2.50 -10.96
N LEU A 63 -0.77 2.11 -9.70
CA LEU A 63 0.54 2.26 -9.07
C LEU A 63 1.65 1.55 -9.83
N ILE A 64 1.40 0.36 -10.38
CA ILE A 64 2.37 -0.35 -11.24
C ILE A 64 2.66 0.47 -12.52
N ARG A 65 1.64 1.03 -13.17
CA ARG A 65 1.83 1.91 -14.34
C ARG A 65 2.61 3.17 -13.98
N MET A 66 2.32 3.77 -12.83
CA MET A 66 3.06 4.91 -12.31
C MET A 66 4.51 4.52 -11.99
N LEU A 67 4.74 3.31 -11.49
CA LEU A 67 6.06 2.79 -11.12
C LEU A 67 6.99 2.72 -12.33
N TYR A 68 6.52 2.18 -13.45
CA TYR A 68 7.26 2.15 -14.71
C TYR A 68 7.27 3.48 -15.47
N GLY A 69 6.41 4.41 -15.09
CA GLY A 69 6.26 5.71 -15.75
C GLY A 69 7.15 6.79 -15.14
N LYS A 70 7.08 7.99 -15.73
CA LYS A 70 7.76 9.21 -15.23
C LYS A 70 7.32 9.65 -13.81
N GLN A 71 6.25 9.04 -13.29
CA GLN A 71 5.66 9.37 -12.00
C GLN A 71 6.63 8.97 -10.87
N TYR A 72 7.16 7.74 -10.96
CA TYR A 72 8.04 7.15 -9.96
C TYR A 72 9.39 6.69 -10.52
N GLU A 73 9.53 6.51 -11.83
CA GLU A 73 10.82 6.23 -12.50
C GLU A 73 11.55 5.01 -11.90
N GLY A 74 10.81 3.91 -11.66
CA GLY A 74 11.34 2.69 -11.02
C GLY A 74 11.58 2.82 -9.51
N TRP A 75 11.26 3.98 -8.94
CA TRP A 75 11.40 4.38 -7.53
C TRP A 75 12.78 4.10 -6.94
N HIS A 76 12.96 4.03 -5.61
CA HIS A 76 14.27 3.81 -4.99
C HIS A 76 14.25 2.62 -4.01
N PRO A 77 15.41 1.97 -3.77
CA PRO A 77 15.47 0.71 -3.02
C PRO A 77 15.56 0.88 -1.49
N ALA A 78 15.54 2.11 -0.97
CA ALA A 78 15.91 2.35 0.44
C ALA A 78 14.86 1.80 1.43
N TYR A 79 13.58 2.03 1.14
CA TYR A 79 12.47 1.49 1.95
C TYR A 79 12.04 0.14 1.39
N LYS A 80 12.01 -0.90 2.21
CA LYS A 80 11.72 -2.27 1.77
C LYS A 80 10.22 -2.57 1.84
N HIS A 81 9.51 -2.05 2.83
CA HIS A 81 8.08 -2.30 3.01
C HIS A 81 7.20 -2.03 1.76
N PRO A 82 7.42 -1.00 0.92
CA PRO A 82 6.53 -0.76 -0.22
C PRO A 82 6.77 -1.76 -1.34
N TRP A 83 8.00 -2.23 -1.50
CA TRP A 83 8.35 -3.30 -2.42
C TRP A 83 7.70 -4.62 -1.97
N PHE A 84 7.76 -4.93 -0.67
CA PHE A 84 7.09 -6.09 -0.11
C PHE A 84 5.57 -6.03 -0.35
N MET A 85 4.92 -4.91 -0.02
CA MET A 85 3.49 -4.73 -0.22
C MET A 85 3.08 -4.85 -1.70
N LEU A 86 3.85 -4.25 -2.60
CA LEU A 86 3.61 -4.35 -4.04
C LEU A 86 3.77 -5.79 -4.53
N GLU A 87 4.81 -6.50 -4.09
CA GLU A 87 5.07 -7.90 -4.45
C GLU A 87 3.95 -8.83 -3.99
N ILE A 88 3.48 -8.69 -2.74
CA ILE A 88 2.33 -9.44 -2.23
C ILE A 88 1.09 -9.18 -3.09
N PHE A 89 0.81 -7.92 -3.43
CA PHE A 89 -0.27 -7.58 -4.35
C PHE A 89 -0.08 -8.21 -5.73
N CYS A 90 1.12 -8.16 -6.30
CA CYS A 90 1.41 -8.72 -7.62
C CYS A 90 1.27 -10.24 -7.63
N LYS A 91 1.73 -10.94 -6.59
CA LYS A 91 1.55 -12.40 -6.44
C LYS A 91 0.08 -12.77 -6.39
N TRP A 92 -0.72 -12.05 -5.61
CA TRP A 92 -2.17 -12.25 -5.54
C TRP A 92 -2.87 -12.01 -6.88
N GLN A 93 -2.49 -10.93 -7.58
CA GLN A 93 -3.08 -10.54 -8.87
C GLN A 93 -2.45 -11.24 -10.08
N LYS A 94 -1.47 -12.14 -9.87
CA LYS A 94 -0.71 -12.83 -10.93
C LYS A 94 -0.08 -11.86 -11.93
N ILE A 95 0.50 -10.77 -11.41
CA ILE A 95 1.21 -9.76 -12.19
C ILE A 95 2.72 -10.03 -12.08
N GLU A 96 3.40 -10.13 -13.22
CA GLU A 96 4.86 -10.23 -13.28
C GLU A 96 5.49 -8.83 -13.38
N LEU A 97 6.50 -8.58 -12.55
CA LEU A 97 7.27 -7.34 -12.58
C LEU A 97 8.52 -7.51 -13.47
N ASP A 98 8.77 -6.51 -14.30
CA ASP A 98 10.00 -6.37 -15.07
C ASP A 98 11.06 -5.65 -14.22
N TYR A 99 11.76 -6.43 -13.39
CA TYR A 99 12.79 -5.91 -12.48
C TYR A 99 13.94 -5.18 -13.20
N SER A 100 14.13 -5.36 -14.52
CA SER A 100 15.15 -4.62 -15.28
C SER A 100 14.86 -3.12 -15.40
N LYS A 101 13.60 -2.71 -15.17
CA LYS A 101 13.14 -1.31 -15.21
C LYS A 101 12.90 -0.71 -13.83
N LEU A 102 13.21 -1.45 -12.77
CA LEU A 102 12.92 -1.07 -11.39
C LEU A 102 14.22 -0.95 -10.60
N ASN A 103 14.29 0.01 -9.69
CA ASN A 103 15.38 0.08 -8.73
C ASN A 103 15.03 -0.76 -7.50
N TYR A 104 14.76 -2.05 -7.73
CA TYR A 104 14.35 -3.00 -6.70
C TYR A 104 15.49 -3.24 -5.69
N PRO A 105 15.21 -3.38 -4.39
CA PRO A 105 16.25 -3.65 -3.39
C PRO A 105 17.00 -4.95 -3.69
N LYS A 106 18.34 -4.89 -3.68
CA LYS A 106 19.17 -6.11 -3.84
C LYS A 106 18.94 -7.12 -2.72
N ASP A 107 18.56 -6.63 -1.55
CA ASP A 107 18.24 -7.42 -0.37
C ASP A 107 16.95 -6.89 0.27
N MET A 108 15.95 -7.78 0.34
CA MET A 108 14.66 -7.50 0.98
C MET A 108 14.66 -7.81 2.49
N GLY A 109 15.79 -8.26 3.06
CA GLY A 109 15.92 -8.51 4.50
C GLY A 109 14.89 -9.53 5.01
N VAL A 110 14.22 -9.20 6.12
CA VAL A 110 13.19 -10.05 6.74
C VAL A 110 12.03 -10.38 5.80
N TYR A 111 11.75 -9.54 4.79
CA TYR A 111 10.68 -9.78 3.83
C TYR A 111 10.98 -10.94 2.85
N ILE A 112 12.24 -11.39 2.72
CA ILE A 112 12.61 -12.48 1.82
C ILE A 112 11.86 -13.77 2.15
N GLU A 113 11.79 -14.13 3.43
CA GLU A 113 11.12 -15.37 3.87
C GLU A 113 9.61 -15.27 3.63
N ALA A 114 9.00 -14.14 3.97
CA ALA A 114 7.59 -13.86 3.72
C ALA A 114 7.24 -13.93 2.21
N LEU A 115 8.07 -13.37 1.32
CA LEU A 115 7.82 -13.41 -0.12
C LEU A 115 7.97 -14.81 -0.73
N LYS A 116 8.90 -15.62 -0.21
CA LYS A 116 9.11 -17.01 -0.63
C LYS A 116 7.96 -17.92 -0.17
N CYS A 117 7.46 -17.69 1.04
CA CYS A 117 6.43 -18.51 1.69
C CYS A 117 5.07 -17.80 1.75
N TRP A 118 4.80 -16.87 0.82
CA TRP A 118 3.66 -15.96 0.90
C TRP A 118 2.31 -16.68 0.97
N ASP A 119 2.21 -17.84 0.34
CA ASP A 119 1.04 -18.72 0.25
C ASP A 119 1.12 -19.96 1.15
N THR A 120 2.03 -19.96 2.15
CA THR A 120 2.19 -21.10 3.06
C THR A 120 0.87 -21.48 3.76
N THR A 121 0.62 -22.78 3.90
CA THR A 121 -0.47 -23.33 4.73
C THR A 121 0.02 -23.77 6.10
N ASP A 122 1.33 -23.77 6.33
CA ASP A 122 1.94 -24.06 7.64
C ASP A 122 1.78 -22.86 8.57
N THR A 123 0.91 -23.01 9.57
CA THR A 123 0.59 -21.96 10.55
C THR A 123 1.72 -21.69 11.54
N THR A 124 2.58 -22.69 11.83
CA THR A 124 3.76 -22.50 12.67
C THR A 124 4.81 -21.67 11.94
N LEU A 125 5.04 -21.97 10.65
CA LEU A 125 5.91 -21.15 9.81
C LEU A 125 5.37 -19.73 9.64
N LEU A 126 4.06 -19.60 9.41
CA LEU A 126 3.41 -18.28 9.30
C LEU A 126 3.62 -17.44 10.57
N ALA A 127 3.39 -18.02 11.75
CA ALA A 127 3.56 -17.32 13.03
C ALA A 127 5.01 -16.87 13.23
N LYS A 128 5.99 -17.75 12.95
CA LYS A 128 7.42 -17.38 12.98
C LYS A 128 7.70 -16.17 12.10
N ILE A 129 7.28 -16.20 10.83
CA ILE A 129 7.55 -15.11 9.89
C ILE A 129 6.89 -13.81 10.37
N ILE A 130 5.65 -13.85 10.87
CA ILE A 130 4.97 -12.64 11.35
C ILE A 130 5.65 -12.06 12.59
N ASN A 131 6.20 -12.89 13.47
CA ASN A 131 7.00 -12.43 14.60
C ASN A 131 8.30 -11.77 14.13
N ASP A 132 9.02 -12.39 13.19
CA ASP A 132 10.22 -11.79 12.59
C ASP A 132 9.90 -10.42 11.92
N LEU A 133 8.75 -10.30 11.25
CA LEU A 133 8.30 -9.05 10.64
C LEU A 133 7.88 -8.01 11.69
N THR A 134 7.24 -8.43 12.77
CA THR A 134 6.82 -7.56 13.87
C THR A 134 8.04 -6.97 14.59
N ASP A 135 9.04 -7.80 14.91
CA ASP A 135 10.29 -7.36 15.52
C ASP A 135 11.02 -6.34 14.63
N PHE A 136 11.07 -6.61 13.32
CA PHE A 136 11.63 -5.67 12.34
C PHE A 136 10.84 -4.37 12.26
N HIS A 137 9.50 -4.43 12.19
CA HIS A 137 8.65 -3.25 12.14
C HIS A 137 8.88 -2.33 13.34
N ILE A 138 8.94 -2.91 14.54
CA ILE A 138 9.21 -2.17 15.78
C ILE A 138 10.62 -1.54 15.73
N ALA A 139 11.63 -2.29 15.30
CA ALA A 139 13.00 -1.80 15.22
C ALA A 139 13.20 -0.66 14.19
N GLU A 140 12.38 -0.64 13.14
CA GLU A 140 12.42 0.34 12.06
C GLU A 140 11.39 1.49 12.23
N SER A 141 10.66 1.49 13.36
CA SER A 141 9.75 2.55 13.77
C SER A 141 10.50 3.64 14.53
N ASP A 142 11.29 4.43 13.80
CA ASP A 142 12.13 5.51 14.34
C ASP A 142 12.04 6.75 13.44
N GLU A 143 11.81 7.92 14.04
CA GLU A 143 11.73 9.19 13.30
C GLU A 143 13.11 9.72 12.87
N ASN A 144 14.20 9.18 13.43
CA ASN A 144 15.54 9.66 13.17
C ASN A 144 16.15 9.06 11.89
N GLU A 145 16.51 9.93 10.94
CA GLU A 145 17.41 9.55 9.86
C GLU A 145 18.86 9.52 10.37
N TYR A 146 19.59 8.47 10.01
CA TYR A 146 21.01 8.32 10.34
C TYR A 146 21.86 8.48 9.07
N GLU A 147 23.14 8.82 9.22
CA GLU A 147 24.05 9.01 8.08
C GLU A 147 24.15 7.77 7.17
N ASP A 148 23.97 6.58 7.74
CA ASP A 148 24.14 5.28 7.08
C ASP A 148 22.83 4.51 6.87
N ARG A 149 21.72 4.94 7.47
CA ARG A 149 20.42 4.28 7.35
C ARG A 149 19.23 5.23 7.43
N THR A 150 18.22 4.94 6.64
CA THR A 150 16.88 5.54 6.76
C THR A 150 15.94 4.45 7.28
N PRO A 151 15.27 4.64 8.43
CA PRO A 151 14.31 3.67 8.96
C PRO A 151 13.19 3.38 7.96
N ASP A 152 12.71 2.14 7.93
CA ASP A 152 11.65 1.74 7.00
C ASP A 152 10.29 2.39 7.36
N PHE A 153 10.05 2.70 8.63
CA PHE A 153 8.82 3.31 9.13
C PHE A 153 9.09 4.61 9.91
N PRO A 154 9.49 5.71 9.25
CA PRO A 154 9.88 6.95 9.94
C PRO A 154 8.69 7.84 10.34
N SER A 155 7.46 7.37 10.15
CA SER A 155 6.24 8.14 10.37
C SER A 155 5.48 7.53 11.54
N SER A 156 5.23 8.33 12.57
CA SER A 156 4.56 7.92 13.81
C SER A 156 3.18 7.28 13.58
N ASP A 157 2.47 7.70 12.52
CA ASP A 157 1.20 7.09 12.08
C ASP A 157 1.29 5.57 11.85
N TYR A 158 2.49 5.04 11.59
CA TYR A 158 2.73 3.64 11.29
C TYR A 158 3.48 2.88 12.37
N PHE A 159 3.96 3.51 13.45
CA PHE A 159 4.78 2.84 14.48
C PHE A 159 4.07 1.65 15.14
N ILE A 160 2.76 1.78 15.30
CA ILE A 160 1.91 0.75 15.91
C ILE A 160 0.93 0.14 14.91
N PHE A 161 1.06 0.48 13.63
CA PHE A 161 0.16 0.05 12.57
C PHE A 161 0.96 -0.62 11.43
N PRO A 162 1.25 -1.94 11.55
CA PRO A 162 2.06 -2.70 10.61
C PRO A 162 1.27 -3.06 9.34
N ILE A 163 0.89 -2.03 8.59
CA ILE A 163 0.04 -2.10 7.40
C ILE A 163 0.52 -3.11 6.36
N GLU A 164 1.83 -3.34 6.28
CA GLU A 164 2.45 -4.31 5.39
C GLU A 164 2.17 -5.76 5.82
N ILE A 165 2.17 -6.04 7.13
CA ILE A 165 1.80 -7.34 7.70
C ILE A 165 0.28 -7.54 7.54
N LEU A 166 -0.50 -6.51 7.86
CA LEU A 166 -1.96 -6.52 7.75
C LEU A 166 -2.40 -6.76 6.30
N LEU A 167 -1.75 -6.15 5.32
CA LEU A 167 -1.99 -6.40 3.90
C LEU A 167 -1.80 -7.88 3.56
N TRP A 168 -0.67 -8.46 3.97
CA TRP A 168 -0.36 -9.86 3.64
C TRP A 168 -1.39 -10.81 4.25
N LEU A 169 -1.74 -10.62 5.52
CA LEU A 169 -2.78 -11.40 6.20
C LEU A 169 -4.16 -11.23 5.55
N ASN A 170 -4.53 -10.00 5.18
CA ASN A 170 -5.78 -9.71 4.49
C ASN A 170 -5.87 -10.44 3.14
N ILE A 171 -4.80 -10.41 2.35
CA ILE A 171 -4.74 -11.13 1.07
C ILE A 171 -4.80 -12.65 1.28
N ARG A 172 -4.09 -13.20 2.27
CA ARG A 172 -4.13 -14.62 2.61
C ARG A 172 -5.56 -15.08 2.94
N GLN A 173 -6.29 -14.29 3.74
CA GLN A 173 -7.70 -14.55 4.05
C GLN A 173 -8.56 -14.63 2.78
N ARG A 174 -8.36 -13.69 1.84
CA ARG A 174 -9.12 -13.62 0.58
C ARG A 174 -8.91 -14.82 -0.34
N ILE A 175 -7.74 -15.46 -0.27
CA ILE A 175 -7.43 -16.67 -1.04
C ILE A 175 -7.69 -17.96 -0.27
N GLY A 176 -8.32 -17.88 0.90
CA GLY A 176 -8.76 -19.05 1.68
C GLY A 176 -7.64 -19.80 2.37
N LEU A 177 -6.50 -19.14 2.66
CA LEU A 177 -5.42 -19.74 3.44
C LEU A 177 -5.76 -19.77 4.94
N PRO A 178 -5.11 -20.67 5.72
CA PRO A 178 -5.30 -20.71 7.17
C PRO A 178 -5.06 -19.36 7.84
N ASP A 179 -5.93 -19.05 8.79
CA ASP A 179 -5.88 -17.79 9.54
C ASP A 179 -4.70 -17.75 10.51
N TYR A 180 -4.25 -16.53 10.81
CA TYR A 180 -3.19 -16.28 11.79
C TYR A 180 -3.80 -16.11 13.17
N THR A 181 -3.14 -16.66 14.20
CA THR A 181 -3.48 -16.40 15.60
C THR A 181 -2.36 -15.57 16.22
N PRO A 182 -2.62 -14.30 16.60
CA PRO A 182 -1.61 -13.42 17.18
C PRO A 182 -1.03 -13.95 18.49
N ASP A 183 0.30 -13.95 18.58
CA ASP A 183 1.06 -14.30 19.79
C ASP A 183 1.97 -13.17 20.30
N ASN A 184 1.99 -12.01 19.61
CA ASN A 184 2.76 -10.82 19.99
C ASN A 184 1.87 -9.61 20.31
N GLU A 185 2.39 -8.65 21.08
CA GLU A 185 1.61 -7.50 21.58
C GLU A 185 1.14 -6.58 20.45
N LEU A 186 2.01 -6.28 19.47
CA LEU A 186 1.68 -5.39 18.35
C LEU A 186 0.46 -5.92 17.58
N MET A 187 0.49 -7.19 17.17
CA MET A 187 -0.61 -7.80 16.41
C MET A 187 -1.88 -8.03 17.25
N ASN A 188 -1.77 -8.05 18.58
CA ASN A 188 -2.92 -8.13 19.48
C ASN A 188 -3.62 -6.77 19.72
N MET A 189 -3.04 -5.66 19.27
CA MET A 189 -3.67 -4.34 19.41
C MET A 189 -4.98 -4.26 18.59
N PRO A 190 -6.08 -3.71 19.12
CA PRO A 190 -7.37 -3.66 18.42
C PRO A 190 -7.34 -2.97 17.04
N ILE A 191 -6.40 -2.04 16.84
CA ILE A 191 -6.21 -1.33 15.56
C ILE A 191 -5.60 -2.22 14.47
N ASN A 192 -4.92 -3.30 14.85
CA ASN A 192 -4.17 -4.18 13.95
C ASN A 192 -5.03 -5.36 13.49
N ASN A 193 -6.21 -5.02 12.99
CA ASN A 193 -7.16 -5.95 12.43
C ASN A 193 -6.94 -6.11 10.92
N TRP A 194 -6.54 -7.30 10.47
CA TRP A 194 -6.36 -7.60 9.04
C TRP A 194 -7.65 -8.04 8.35
N HIS A 195 -8.75 -8.24 9.08
CA HIS A 195 -10.02 -8.63 8.48
C HIS A 195 -10.66 -7.45 7.73
N THR A 196 -11.35 -7.79 6.65
CA THR A 196 -12.03 -6.80 5.82
C THR A 196 -13.21 -6.18 6.56
N GLN A 197 -13.24 -4.85 6.63
CA GLN A 197 -14.26 -4.09 7.39
C GLN A 197 -15.56 -3.83 6.60
N GLN A 198 -15.54 -3.98 5.27
CA GLN A 198 -16.70 -3.77 4.38
C GLN A 198 -17.37 -2.39 4.54
N THR A 199 -16.58 -1.32 4.53
CA THR A 199 -17.11 0.04 4.61
C THR A 199 -17.54 0.54 3.23
N GLU A 200 -18.44 1.51 3.17
CA GLU A 200 -18.74 2.22 1.92
C GLU A 200 -17.58 3.13 1.52
N ILE A 201 -17.36 3.28 0.21
CA ILE A 201 -16.44 4.29 -0.32
C ILE A 201 -17.07 5.67 -0.08
N PRO A 202 -16.39 6.60 0.61
CA PRO A 202 -16.97 7.89 0.95
C PRO A 202 -17.22 8.71 -0.31
N ARG A 203 -18.38 9.37 -0.37
CA ARG A 203 -18.67 10.37 -1.39
C ARG A 203 -18.29 11.76 -0.89
N ILE A 204 -17.26 12.35 -1.50
CA ILE A 204 -16.77 13.68 -1.12
C ILE A 204 -17.16 14.69 -2.21
N GLU A 205 -18.15 15.55 -1.92
CA GLU A 205 -18.76 16.44 -2.92
C GLU A 205 -17.74 17.33 -3.64
N ILE A 206 -16.77 17.89 -2.91
CA ILE A 206 -15.75 18.77 -3.51
C ILE A 206 -14.84 18.04 -4.51
N ILE A 207 -14.56 16.74 -4.30
CA ILE A 207 -13.81 15.92 -5.26
C ILE A 207 -14.62 15.75 -6.55
N GLU A 208 -15.90 15.42 -6.43
CA GLU A 208 -16.77 15.25 -7.60
C GLU A 208 -16.92 16.55 -8.40
N GLN A 209 -17.18 17.68 -7.72
CA GLN A 209 -17.28 18.98 -8.37
C GLN A 209 -15.98 19.36 -9.09
N ALA A 210 -14.83 19.08 -8.49
CA ALA A 210 -13.54 19.35 -9.10
C ALA A 210 -13.21 18.41 -10.28
N LYS A 211 -13.58 17.12 -10.23
CA LYS A 211 -13.49 16.19 -11.39
C LYS A 211 -14.32 16.71 -12.56
N GLN A 212 -15.56 17.13 -12.29
CA GLN A 212 -16.44 17.70 -13.32
C GLN A 212 -15.86 18.98 -13.92
N LYS A 213 -15.35 19.89 -13.09
CA LYS A 213 -14.69 21.10 -13.59
C LYS A 213 -13.47 20.79 -14.44
N LEU A 214 -12.65 19.81 -14.03
CA LEU A 214 -11.47 19.41 -14.79
C LEU A 214 -11.83 18.77 -16.14
N LEU A 215 -12.89 17.97 -16.21
CA LEU A 215 -13.42 17.41 -17.47
C LEU A 215 -13.92 18.51 -18.41
N GLN A 216 -14.56 19.56 -17.87
CA GLN A 216 -15.01 20.71 -18.66
C GLN A 216 -13.84 21.51 -19.23
N ASP A 217 -12.83 21.79 -18.41
CA ASP A 217 -11.66 22.58 -18.80
C ASP A 217 -10.68 21.79 -19.68
N CYS A 218 -10.63 20.47 -19.51
CA CYS A 218 -9.75 19.57 -20.23
C CYS A 218 -10.52 18.34 -20.77
N PRO A 219 -11.32 18.48 -21.84
CA PRO A 219 -12.18 17.39 -22.34
C PRO A 219 -11.43 16.13 -22.82
N LYS A 220 -10.10 16.20 -22.96
CA LYS A 220 -9.24 15.06 -23.33
C LYS A 220 -8.83 14.21 -22.12
N ILE A 221 -9.12 14.66 -20.89
CA ILE A 221 -8.76 13.92 -19.69
C ILE A 221 -9.65 12.69 -19.53
N SER A 222 -9.03 11.59 -19.13
CA SER A 222 -9.70 10.35 -18.75
C SER A 222 -9.11 9.91 -17.42
N PHE A 223 -9.96 9.78 -16.42
CA PHE A 223 -9.57 9.19 -15.13
C PHE A 223 -9.41 7.67 -15.29
N GLU A 224 -8.56 7.07 -14.45
CA GLU A 224 -8.21 5.65 -14.50
C GLU A 224 -8.96 4.80 -13.47
N LEU A 225 -9.54 5.46 -12.47
CA LEU A 225 -10.37 4.90 -11.40
C LEU A 225 -11.73 5.58 -11.40
#